data_AF-A0AAV5MEL3-F1
#
_entry.id   AF-A0AAV5MEL3-F1
#
_cell.length_a   1.000
_cell.length_b   1.000
_cell.length_c   1.000
_cell.angle_alpha   90.00
_cell.angle_beta   90.00
_cell.angle_gamma   90.00
#
_symmetry.space_group_name_H-M   'P 1'
#
loop_
_entity.id
_entity.type
_entity.pdbx_description
1 polymer ?
#
loop_
_entity_poly.entity_id
_entity_poly.type
_entity_poly.pdbx_seq_one_letter_code
_entity_poly.pdbx_strand_id
1 'polypeptide(L)'
;MKSVATTQISEETDISEVIETVKQHVKDAKLPDVEVVRMLWDVLMDAVQWSGKNHGKLELELIYKVQMQCYEDVKLMKLLPEIIIFLYDQDVLAKDTILHWFRKGTNPKGRQTFVKALEPFVNWLEEAEEEE
;
A
#
# COMPACT_ATOMS: atom_id res chain seq x y z
N MET A 1 10.89 -23.30 9.30
CA MET A 1 9.56 -23.84 9.64
C MET A 1 8.55 -23.33 8.61
N LYS A 2 8.65 -23.82 7.36
CA LYS A 2 7.91 -23.34 6.18
C LYS A 2 6.64 -24.17 5.85
N SER A 3 6.11 -24.96 6.79
CA SER A 3 5.08 -25.96 6.47
C SER A 3 3.79 -25.87 7.28
N VAL A 4 3.62 -24.86 8.15
CA VAL A 4 2.39 -24.73 8.97
C VAL A 4 1.44 -23.67 8.41
N ALA A 5 1.96 -22.67 7.69
CA ALA A 5 1.16 -21.56 7.16
C ALA A 5 0.33 -21.89 5.91
N THR A 6 0.54 -23.05 5.26
CA THR A 6 -0.17 -23.40 4.02
C THR A 6 -1.32 -24.39 4.24
N THR A 7 -1.51 -24.90 5.47
CA THR A 7 -2.50 -25.95 5.76
C THR A 7 -3.76 -25.44 6.49
N GLN A 8 -3.87 -24.15 6.79
CA GLN A 8 -5.02 -23.59 7.53
C GLN A 8 -5.88 -22.62 6.71
N ILE A 9 -6.02 -22.86 5.41
CA ILE A 9 -6.94 -22.09 4.54
C ILE A 9 -8.31 -22.81 4.39
N SER A 10 -8.56 -23.90 5.12
CA SER A 10 -9.82 -24.66 5.02
C SER A 10 -10.80 -24.49 6.18
N GLU A 11 -10.45 -23.84 7.28
CA GLU A 11 -11.39 -23.66 8.39
C GLU A 11 -11.23 -22.25 8.94
N GLU A 12 -12.37 -21.58 9.09
CA GLU A 12 -12.61 -20.23 9.61
C GLU A 12 -11.62 -19.82 10.71
N THR A 13 -10.44 -19.33 10.32
CA THR A 13 -9.53 -18.70 11.27
C THR A 13 -10.18 -17.38 11.64
N ASP A 14 -10.69 -17.34 12.87
CA ASP A 14 -11.41 -16.21 13.44
C ASP A 14 -10.59 -14.95 13.17
N ILE A 15 -11.22 -13.99 12.47
CA ILE A 15 -10.59 -12.72 12.05
C ILE A 15 -9.91 -12.04 13.24
N SER A 16 -10.40 -12.30 14.46
CA SER A 16 -9.83 -11.88 15.73
C SER A 16 -8.38 -12.35 15.95
N GLU A 17 -8.05 -13.60 15.59
CA GLU A 17 -6.74 -14.22 15.81
C GLU A 17 -5.69 -13.69 14.81
N VAL A 18 -6.13 -13.39 13.59
CA VAL A 18 -5.32 -12.69 12.57
C VAL A 18 -5.02 -11.25 13.02
N ILE A 19 -6.03 -10.54 13.54
CA ILE A 19 -5.87 -9.19 14.08
C ILE A 19 -4.90 -9.20 15.27
N GLU A 20 -4.99 -10.18 16.15
CA GLU A 20 -4.14 -10.27 17.34
C GLU A 20 -2.68 -10.57 16.97
N THR A 21 -2.47 -11.42 15.95
CA THR A 21 -1.15 -11.72 15.39
C THR A 21 -0.49 -10.49 14.74
N VAL A 22 -1.26 -9.70 13.97
CA VAL A 22 -0.75 -8.47 13.35
C VAL A 22 -0.46 -7.39 14.40
N LYS A 23 -1.35 -7.22 15.40
CA LYS A 23 -1.12 -6.30 16.52
C LYS A 23 0.16 -6.64 17.29
N GLN A 24 0.46 -7.92 17.45
CA GLN A 24 1.67 -8.37 18.15
C GLN A 24 2.93 -8.07 17.33
N HIS A 25 2.90 -8.31 16.01
CA HIS A 25 4.02 -7.98 15.12
C HIS A 25 4.33 -6.48 15.04
N VAL A 26 3.29 -5.63 15.10
CA VAL A 26 3.44 -4.17 15.16
C VAL A 26 4.09 -3.71 16.46
N LYS A 27 3.75 -4.32 17.60
CA LYS A 27 4.35 -3.99 18.91
C LYS A 27 5.84 -4.34 18.97
N ASP A 28 6.23 -5.45 18.34
CA ASP A 28 7.60 -5.95 18.43
C ASP A 28 8.58 -5.22 17.46
N ALA A 29 8.06 -4.51 16.45
CA ALA A 29 8.85 -3.95 15.37
C ALA A 29 9.57 -2.61 15.66
N LYS A 30 9.36 -1.97 16.83
CA LYS A 30 9.98 -0.66 17.18
C LYS A 30 9.95 0.37 16.02
N LEU A 31 8.85 0.41 15.28
CA LEU A 31 8.69 1.34 14.17
C LEU A 31 8.48 2.76 14.72
N PRO A 32 9.12 3.78 14.13
CA PRO A 32 8.89 5.17 14.51
C PRO A 32 7.46 5.58 14.10
N ASP A 33 6.79 6.26 15.02
CA ASP A 33 5.42 6.78 14.92
C ASP A 33 4.32 5.72 14.71
N VAL A 34 3.85 5.20 15.84
CA VAL A 34 2.62 4.39 16.01
C VAL A 34 1.42 4.91 15.21
N GLU A 35 1.38 6.20 14.91
CA GLU A 35 0.35 6.84 14.09
C GLU A 35 0.42 6.42 12.62
N VAL A 36 1.61 6.23 12.05
CA VAL A 36 1.78 5.79 10.65
C VAL A 36 1.33 4.35 10.49
N VAL A 37 1.67 3.50 11.46
CA VAL A 37 1.24 2.09 11.44
C VAL A 37 -0.27 1.99 11.65
N ARG A 38 -0.84 2.80 12.55
CA ARG A 38 -2.30 2.86 12.76
C ARG A 38 -3.03 3.43 11.55
N MET A 39 -2.45 4.42 10.88
CA MET A 39 -2.97 5.01 9.65
C MET A 39 -2.95 4.03 8.48
N LEU A 40 -1.82 3.36 8.25
CA LEU A 40 -1.70 2.31 7.25
C LEU A 40 -2.66 1.16 7.56
N TRP A 41 -2.80 0.78 8.84
CA TRP A 41 -3.75 -0.24 9.29
C TRP A 41 -5.21 0.17 9.08
N ASP A 42 -5.61 1.40 9.42
CA ASP A 42 -6.97 1.89 9.19
C ASP A 42 -7.29 1.97 7.68
N VAL A 43 -6.31 2.38 6.86
CA VAL A 43 -6.42 2.41 5.40
C VAL A 43 -6.51 1.00 4.80
N LEU A 44 -5.69 0.06 5.28
CA LEU A 44 -5.70 -1.33 4.86
C LEU A 44 -6.99 -2.04 5.31
N MET A 45 -7.46 -1.79 6.53
CA MET A 45 -8.68 -2.40 7.06
C MET A 45 -9.96 -1.83 6.43
N ASP A 46 -9.98 -0.54 6.09
CA ASP A 46 -11.06 0.05 5.27
C ASP A 46 -11.13 -0.61 3.87
N ALA A 47 -9.97 -0.91 3.27
CA ALA A 47 -9.89 -1.58 1.97
C ALA A 47 -10.31 -3.06 2.05
N VAL A 48 -9.94 -3.76 3.13
CA VAL A 48 -10.33 -5.15 3.40
C VAL A 48 -11.84 -5.29 3.61
N GLN A 49 -12.51 -4.27 4.17
CA GLN A 49 -13.97 -4.26 4.37
C GLN A 49 -14.78 -4.23 3.04
N TRP A 50 -14.11 -3.98 1.91
CA TRP A 50 -14.71 -3.80 0.57
C TRP A 50 -14.43 -4.94 -0.41
N SER A 51 -14.09 -6.15 0.06
CA SER A 51 -13.70 -7.33 -0.77
C SER A 51 -14.76 -7.86 -1.76
N GLY A 52 -15.81 -7.07 -2.06
CA GLY A 52 -16.87 -7.42 -2.98
C GLY A 52 -16.61 -7.17 -4.48
N LYS A 53 -15.81 -6.18 -4.93
CA LYS A 53 -15.65 -5.89 -6.39
C LYS A 53 -14.34 -5.18 -6.81
N ASN A 54 -13.77 -5.63 -7.94
CA ASN A 54 -12.74 -5.03 -8.81
C ASN A 54 -11.42 -4.55 -8.18
N HIS A 55 -10.43 -5.46 -8.11
CA HIS A 55 -9.08 -5.24 -7.56
C HIS A 55 -8.38 -3.95 -8.05
N GLY A 56 -8.25 -3.71 -9.35
CA GLY A 56 -7.54 -2.51 -9.86
C GLY A 56 -8.18 -1.16 -9.49
N LYS A 57 -9.50 -1.13 -9.23
CA LYS A 57 -10.16 0.10 -8.74
C LYS A 57 -9.78 0.36 -7.27
N LEU A 58 -9.72 -0.69 -6.46
CA LEU A 58 -9.35 -0.60 -5.04
C LEU A 58 -7.90 -0.18 -4.86
N GLU A 59 -6.99 -0.73 -5.68
CA GLU A 59 -5.59 -0.31 -5.69
C GLU A 59 -5.43 1.18 -6.01
N LEU A 60 -6.18 1.70 -6.99
CA LEU A 60 -6.13 3.13 -7.33
C LEU A 60 -6.70 4.01 -6.20
N GLU A 61 -7.80 3.58 -5.58
CA GLU A 61 -8.37 4.26 -4.41
C GLU A 61 -7.40 4.27 -3.22
N LEU A 62 -6.67 3.18 -3.00
CA LEU A 62 -5.61 3.09 -1.99
C LEU A 62 -4.51 4.13 -2.24
N ILE A 63 -4.00 4.23 -3.48
CA ILE A 63 -2.99 5.25 -3.83
C ILE A 63 -3.53 6.66 -3.58
N TYR A 64 -4.80 6.94 -3.91
CA TYR A 64 -5.38 8.26 -3.64
C TYR A 64 -5.52 8.55 -2.15
N LYS A 65 -5.84 7.56 -1.32
CA LYS A 65 -5.94 7.74 0.13
C LYS A 65 -4.56 8.03 0.74
N VAL A 66 -3.53 7.27 0.34
CA VAL A 66 -2.14 7.54 0.69
C VAL A 66 -1.72 8.94 0.24
N GLN A 67 -2.04 9.33 -1.00
CA GLN A 67 -1.76 10.67 -1.53
C GLN A 67 -2.36 11.78 -0.66
N MET A 68 -3.64 11.66 -0.28
CA MET A 68 -4.30 12.65 0.56
C MET A 68 -3.64 12.77 1.93
N GLN A 69 -3.34 11.63 2.54
CA GLN A 69 -2.75 11.58 3.88
C GLN A 69 -1.34 12.15 3.90
N CYS A 70 -0.53 11.81 2.89
CA CYS A 70 0.79 12.38 2.71
C CYS A 70 0.75 13.87 2.39
N TYR A 71 -0.32 14.38 1.77
CA TYR A 71 -0.47 15.81 1.48
C TYR A 71 -0.87 16.63 2.72
N GLU A 72 -1.66 16.05 3.62
CA GLU A 72 -2.15 16.70 4.83
C GLU A 72 -1.10 16.80 5.95
N ASP A 73 -0.09 15.93 5.94
CA ASP A 73 1.04 15.97 6.87
C ASP A 73 2.38 16.18 6.16
N VAL A 74 3.03 17.30 6.48
CA VAL A 74 4.34 17.67 5.91
C VAL A 74 5.44 16.65 6.21
N LYS A 75 5.32 15.86 7.28
CA LYS A 75 6.24 14.76 7.59
C LYS A 75 6.07 13.61 6.61
N LEU A 76 4.83 13.32 6.22
CA LEU A 76 4.45 12.23 5.32
C LEU A 76 4.64 12.58 3.84
N MET A 77 4.62 13.87 3.48
CA MET A 77 4.89 14.36 2.12
C MET A 77 6.11 13.72 1.47
N LYS A 78 7.17 13.45 2.25
CA LYS A 78 8.42 12.85 1.74
C LYS A 78 8.40 11.33 1.68
N LEU A 79 7.48 10.68 2.39
CA LEU A 79 7.40 9.23 2.53
C LEU A 79 6.53 8.58 1.46
N LEU A 80 5.75 9.37 0.70
CA LEU A 80 4.88 8.80 -0.33
C LEU A 80 5.60 7.86 -1.30
N PRO A 81 6.79 8.19 -1.86
CA PRO A 81 7.48 7.26 -2.74
C PRO A 81 7.82 5.93 -2.07
N GLU A 82 8.31 5.97 -0.83
CA GLU A 82 8.64 4.77 -0.06
C GLU A 82 7.41 3.91 0.23
N ILE A 83 6.27 4.53 0.55
CA ILE A 83 5.00 3.83 0.77
C ILE A 83 4.53 3.13 -0.50
N ILE A 84 4.58 3.81 -1.66
CA ILE A 84 4.15 3.22 -2.93
C ILE A 84 5.05 2.05 -3.35
N ILE A 85 6.37 2.19 -3.19
CA ILE A 85 7.34 1.12 -3.47
C ILE A 85 7.09 -0.06 -2.54
N PHE A 86 6.92 0.17 -1.23
CA PHE A 86 6.60 -0.88 -0.28
C PHE A 86 5.32 -1.63 -0.64
N LEU A 87 4.25 -0.92 -1.00
CA LEU A 87 2.99 -1.54 -1.40
C LEU A 87 3.11 -2.33 -2.71
N TYR A 88 3.97 -1.89 -3.64
CA TYR A 88 4.31 -2.67 -4.83
C TYR A 88 5.08 -3.96 -4.47
N ASP A 89 6.13 -3.84 -3.66
CA ASP A 89 6.98 -4.98 -3.23
C ASP A 89 6.21 -6.05 -2.43
N GLN A 90 5.06 -5.68 -1.85
CA GLN A 90 4.18 -6.58 -1.10
C GLN A 90 3.01 -7.13 -1.95
N ASP A 91 3.04 -6.95 -3.27
CA ASP A 91 1.96 -7.35 -4.20
C ASP A 91 0.60 -6.71 -3.87
N VAL A 92 0.59 -5.55 -3.19
CA VAL A 92 -0.63 -4.80 -2.85
C VAL A 92 -1.05 -3.87 -3.98
N LEU A 93 -0.07 -3.29 -4.70
CA LEU A 93 -0.31 -2.43 -5.85
C LEU A 93 0.27 -3.08 -7.11
N ALA A 94 -0.54 -3.21 -8.16
CA ALA A 94 -0.04 -3.64 -9.45
C ALA A 94 0.71 -2.51 -10.16
N LYS A 95 1.70 -2.89 -10.97
CA LYS A 95 2.43 -1.99 -11.86
C LYS A 95 1.48 -1.11 -12.69
N ASP A 96 0.49 -1.72 -13.34
CA ASP A 96 -0.48 -1.01 -14.18
C ASP A 96 -1.24 0.07 -13.42
N THR A 97 -1.59 -0.19 -12.16
CA THR A 97 -2.28 0.78 -11.32
C THR A 97 -1.38 1.96 -10.97
N ILE A 98 -0.11 1.70 -10.63
CA ILE A 98 0.88 2.74 -10.34
C ILE A 98 1.11 3.60 -11.59
N LEU A 99 1.30 2.99 -12.74
CA LEU A 99 1.46 3.70 -14.02
C LEU A 99 0.21 4.51 -14.38
N HIS A 100 -0.98 3.94 -14.16
CA HIS A 100 -2.24 4.64 -14.36
C HIS A 100 -2.34 5.89 -13.46
N TRP A 101 -2.09 5.73 -12.17
CA TRP A 101 -2.11 6.85 -11.22
C TRP A 101 -1.06 7.91 -11.60
N PHE A 102 0.15 7.50 -11.95
CA PHE A 102 1.24 8.40 -12.32
C PHE A 102 0.89 9.22 -13.57
N ARG A 103 0.43 8.57 -14.65
CA ARG A 103 0.18 9.22 -15.94
C ARG A 103 -1.17 9.93 -16.01
N LYS A 104 -2.24 9.31 -15.49
CA LYS A 104 -3.64 9.72 -15.70
C LYS A 104 -4.40 10.09 -14.43
N GLY A 105 -3.76 10.03 -13.27
CA GLY A 105 -4.41 10.32 -12.00
C GLY A 105 -5.06 11.72 -11.96
N THR A 106 -6.25 11.80 -11.37
CA THR A 106 -7.09 12.99 -11.41
C THR A 106 -7.09 13.80 -10.12
N ASN A 107 -6.62 13.25 -9.01
CA ASN A 107 -6.53 13.97 -7.74
C ASN A 107 -5.38 15.00 -7.76
N PRO A 108 -5.66 16.31 -7.65
CA PRO A 108 -4.63 17.35 -7.78
C PRO A 108 -3.74 17.53 -6.54
N LYS A 109 -4.12 16.98 -5.37
CA LYS A 109 -3.47 17.28 -4.08
C LYS A 109 -2.04 16.75 -4.01
N GLY A 110 -1.05 17.65 -3.99
CA GLY A 110 0.37 17.28 -3.96
C GLY A 110 0.88 16.58 -5.23
N ARG A 111 0.05 16.43 -6.27
CA ARG A 111 0.31 15.58 -7.43
C ARG A 111 1.62 15.90 -8.13
N GLN A 112 1.88 17.18 -8.42
CA GLN A 112 3.13 17.58 -9.09
C GLN A 112 4.37 17.17 -8.29
N THR A 113 4.33 17.34 -6.97
CA THR A 113 5.43 16.94 -6.07
C THR A 113 5.59 15.43 -6.05
N PHE A 114 4.49 14.69 -5.90
CA PHE A 114 4.52 13.24 -5.76
C PHE A 114 4.90 12.52 -7.05
N VAL A 115 4.37 12.96 -8.20
CA VAL A 115 4.77 12.45 -9.52
C VAL A 115 6.26 12.67 -9.73
N LYS A 116 6.78 13.87 -9.47
CA LYS A 116 8.22 14.13 -9.57
C LYS A 116 9.05 13.24 -8.64
N ALA A 117 8.57 12.98 -7.42
CA ALA A 117 9.28 12.16 -6.45
C ALA A 117 9.28 10.66 -6.81
N LEU A 118 8.23 10.19 -7.50
CA LEU A 118 8.08 8.79 -7.89
C LEU A 118 8.65 8.49 -9.30
N GLU A 119 9.04 9.51 -10.05
CA GLU A 119 9.56 9.41 -11.42
C GLU A 119 10.72 8.38 -11.57
N PRO A 120 11.74 8.33 -10.69
CA PRO A 120 12.80 7.34 -10.81
C PRO A 120 12.31 5.90 -10.72
N PHE A 121 11.33 5.64 -9.84
CA PHE A 121 10.74 4.32 -9.66
C PHE A 121 9.86 3.93 -10.84
N VAL A 122 9.10 4.87 -11.40
CA VAL A 122 8.28 4.62 -12.58
C VAL A 122 9.13 4.32 -13.81
N ASN A 123 10.25 5.02 -14.01
CA ASN A 123 11.16 4.68 -15.10
C ASN A 123 11.70 3.25 -14.97
N TRP A 124 12.11 2.86 -13.75
CA TRP A 124 12.52 1.47 -13.48
C TRP A 124 11.40 0.45 -13.73
N LEU A 125 10.17 0.75 -13.31
CA LEU A 125 9.00 -0.11 -13.55
C LEU A 125 8.75 -0.31 -15.05
N GLU A 126 8.94 0.72 -15.87
CA GLU A 126 8.75 0.69 -17.32
C GLU A 126 9.90 -0.08 -18.01
N GLU A 127 11.15 0.19 -17.64
CA GLU A 127 12.34 -0.51 -18.16
C GLU A 127 12.31 -2.02 -17.88
N ALA A 128 11.81 -2.43 -16.71
CA ALA A 128 11.69 -3.84 -16.34
C ALA A 128 10.76 -4.67 -17.26
N GLU A 129 9.94 -4.04 -18.11
CA GLU A 129 9.13 -4.72 -19.15
C GLU A 129 9.85 -4.84 -20.49
N GLU A 130 10.78 -3.95 -20.80
CA GLU A 130 11.47 -3.96 -22.10
C GLU A 130 12.57 -5.05 -22.17
N GLU A 131 12.96 -5.61 -21.02
CA GLU A 131 13.92 -6.72 -20.92
C GLU A 131 13.27 -8.12 -20.92
N GLU A 132 11.93 -8.23 -20.98
CA GLU A 132 11.17 -9.48 -21.16
C GLU A 132 10.59 -9.64 -22.58
#